data_AF-A0A9D5PI67-F1
#
_entry.id   AF-A0A9D5PI67-F1
#
_cell.length_a   1.000
_cell.length_b   1.000
_cell.length_c   1.000
_cell.angle_alpha   90.00
_cell.angle_beta   90.00
_cell.angle_gamma   90.00
#
_symmetry.space_group_name_H-M   'P 1'
#
loop_
_entity.id
_entity.type
_entity.pdbx_description
1 polymer ?
#
loop_
_entity_poly.entity_id
_entity_poly.type
_entity_poly.pdbx_seq_one_letter_code
_entity_poly.pdbx_strand_id
1 'polypeptide(L)' 'MKEKLLIRLFVESDAEAVQDIIHRGLREINGKDYPAELMEEYCNYFTLEKIKNQANSAHMYVAVSGDEIVGTGSIAPYW' A
#
# COMPACT_ATOMS: atom_id res chain seq x y z
N MET A 1 -17.62 -13.41 -13.95
CA MET A 1 -16.41 -12.90 -14.63
C MET A 1 -15.62 -12.13 -13.57
N LYS A 2 -14.31 -12.32 -13.46
CA LYS A 2 -13.51 -11.43 -12.60
C LYS A 2 -13.57 -10.04 -13.22
N GLU A 3 -13.76 -9.02 -12.39
CA GLU A 3 -13.70 -7.63 -12.84
C GLU A 3 -12.36 -7.35 -13.52
N LYS A 4 -12.37 -6.40 -14.45
CA LYS A 4 -11.16 -6.01 -15.18
C LYS A 4 -10.24 -5.25 -14.22
N LEU A 5 -9.03 -5.76 -14.02
CA LEU A 5 -8.00 -5.10 -13.25
C LEU A 5 -7.26 -4.08 -14.12
N LEU A 6 -7.15 -2.84 -13.65
CA LEU A 6 -6.33 -1.78 -14.25
C LEU A 6 -5.14 -1.50 -13.34
N ILE A 7 -3.93 -1.53 -13.89
CA ILE A 7 -2.74 -1.01 -13.20
C ILE A 7 -2.46 0.38 -13.74
N ARG A 8 -2.34 1.36 -12.84
CA ARG A 8 -1.98 2.75 -13.19
C ARG A 8 -0.95 3.29 -12.20
N LEU A 9 -0.30 4.39 -12.58
CA LEU A 9 0.53 5.15 -11.64
C LEU A 9 -0.31 5.63 -10.46
N PHE A 10 0.33 5.63 -9.29
CA PHE A 10 -0.19 6.25 -8.09
C PHE A 10 -0.37 7.76 -8.28
N VAL A 11 -1.43 8.32 -7.71
CA VAL A 11 -1.62 9.76 -7.51
C VAL A 11 -1.86 10.06 -6.05
N GLU A 12 -1.61 11.28 -5.60
CA GLU A 12 -1.68 11.62 -4.17
C GLU A 12 -3.04 11.32 -3.49
N SER A 13 -4.14 11.38 -4.24
CA SER A 13 -5.48 11.04 -3.73
C SER A 13 -5.66 9.54 -3.42
N ASP A 14 -4.74 8.68 -3.87
CA ASP A 14 -4.76 7.25 -3.57
C ASP A 14 -4.13 6.93 -2.20
N ALA A 15 -3.47 7.89 -1.55
CA ALA A 15 -2.63 7.66 -0.38
C ALA A 15 -3.37 6.97 0.78
N GLU A 16 -4.62 7.37 1.04
CA GLU A 16 -5.45 6.79 2.12
C GLU A 16 -5.79 5.33 1.82
N ALA A 17 -6.29 5.04 0.61
CA ALA A 17 -6.62 3.67 0.21
C ALA A 17 -5.38 2.75 0.24
N VAL A 18 -4.22 3.26 -0.17
CA VAL A 18 -2.95 2.54 -0.08
C VAL A 18 -2.54 2.29 1.38
N GLN A 19 -2.68 3.29 2.26
CA GLN A 19 -2.38 3.14 3.68
C GLN A 19 -3.23 2.03 4.29
N ASP A 20 -4.53 2.04 4.02
CA ASP A 20 -5.47 1.06 4.53
C ASP A 20 -5.09 -0.36 4.10
N ILE A 21 -4.70 -0.54 2.83
CA ILE A 21 -4.23 -1.84 2.32
C ILE A 21 -2.97 -2.30 3.04
N ILE A 22 -1.99 -1.41 3.21
CA ILE A 22 -0.73 -1.73 3.90
C ILE A 22 -1.02 -2.12 5.37
N HIS A 23 -1.81 -1.32 6.07
CA HIS A 23 -2.19 -1.55 7.47
C HIS A 23 -2.94 -2.86 7.65
N ARG A 24 -3.88 -3.17 6.75
CA ARG A 24 -4.59 -4.45 6.75
C ARG A 24 -3.64 -5.61 6.47
N GLY A 25 -2.75 -5.47 5.49
CA GLY A 25 -1.73 -6.49 5.21
C GLY A 25 -0.84 -6.78 6.42
N LEU A 26 -0.37 -5.74 7.10
CA LEU A 26 0.45 -5.87 8.30
C LEU A 26 -0.29 -6.61 9.42
N ARG A 27 -1.56 -6.25 9.70
CA ARG A 27 -2.33 -6.86 10.79
C ARG A 27 -2.87 -8.25 10.47
N GLU A 28 -3.46 -8.43 9.29
CA GLU A 28 -4.23 -9.63 8.95
C GLU A 28 -3.38 -10.73 8.29
N ILE A 29 -2.30 -10.34 7.61
CA ILE A 29 -1.41 -11.28 6.90
C ILE A 29 -0.13 -11.45 7.70
N ASN A 30 0.65 -10.37 7.87
CA ASN A 30 1.95 -10.46 8.53
C ASN A 30 1.81 -10.76 10.04
N GLY A 31 0.75 -10.29 10.69
CA GLY A 31 0.45 -10.59 12.10
C GLY A 31 0.26 -12.08 12.42
N LYS A 32 0.15 -12.95 11.40
CA LYS A 32 0.17 -14.42 11.58
C LYS A 32 1.57 -14.97 11.84
N ASP A 33 2.58 -14.29 11.32
CA ASP A 33 3.99 -14.72 11.34
C ASP A 33 4.87 -13.86 12.27
N TYR A 34 4.43 -12.64 12.59
CA TYR A 34 5.18 -11.67 13.40
C TYR A 34 4.36 -11.13 14.59
N PRO A 35 5.01 -10.67 15.69
CA PRO A 35 4.32 -10.11 16.84
C PRO A 35 3.42 -8.92 16.49
N ALA A 36 2.27 -8.83 17.14
CA ALA A 36 1.28 -7.77 16.89
C ALA A 36 1.85 -6.39 17.20
N GLU A 37 2.65 -6.25 18.26
CA GLU A 37 3.27 -4.98 18.65
C GLU A 37 4.19 -4.45 17.54
N LEU A 38 4.97 -5.34 16.92
CA LEU A 38 5.84 -4.99 15.79
C LEU A 38 5.03 -4.58 14.55
N MET A 39 3.88 -5.24 14.30
CA MET A 39 3.01 -4.85 13.18
C MET A 39 2.39 -3.48 13.39
N GLU A 40 1.99 -3.14 14.62
CA GLU A 40 1.50 -1.80 14.95
C GLU A 40 2.60 -0.73 14.83
N GLU A 41 3.85 -1.04 15.20
CA GLU A 41 4.99 -0.15 14.93
C GLU A 41 5.13 0.14 13.43
N TYR A 42 5.00 -0.88 12.57
CA TYR A 42 5.03 -0.66 11.12
C TYR A 42 3.80 0.12 10.61
N CYS A 43 2.61 -0.12 11.14
CA CYS A 43 1.43 0.68 10.80
C CYS A 43 1.67 2.17 11.11
N ASN A 44 2.29 2.47 12.27
CA ASN A 44 2.64 3.84 12.65
C ASN A 44 3.74 4.46 11.77
N TYR A 45 4.62 3.63 11.20
CA TYR A 45 5.64 4.07 10.24
C TYR A 45 5.05 4.41 8.85
N PHE A 46 4.08 3.61 8.38
CA PHE A 46 3.40 3.86 7.10
C PHE A 46 2.30 4.92 7.24
N THR A 47 2.71 6.17 7.43
CA THR A 47 1.84 7.36 7.40
C THR A 47 1.48 7.77 5.97
N LEU A 48 0.45 8.62 5.80
CA LEU A 48 0.14 9.23 4.49
C LEU A 48 1.34 9.98 3.90
N GLU A 49 2.07 10.72 4.74
CA GLU A 49 3.28 11.44 4.32
C GLU A 49 4.36 10.45 3.85
N LYS A 50 4.56 9.34 4.57
CA LYS A 50 5.54 8.32 4.18
C LYS A 50 5.21 7.69 2.83
N ILE A 51 3.94 7.38 2.59
CA ILE A 51 3.46 6.81 1.33
C ILE A 51 3.71 7.79 0.18
N LYS A 52 3.33 9.06 0.34
CA LYS A 52 3.57 10.11 -0.66
C LYS A 52 5.06 10.31 -0.95
N ASN A 53 5.90 10.31 0.10
CA ASN A 53 7.35 10.40 -0.05
C ASN A 53 7.93 9.19 -0.79
N GLN A 54 7.41 7.99 -0.55
CA GLN A 54 7.80 6.79 -1.29
C GLN A 54 7.38 6.87 -2.76
N ALA A 55 6.19 7.40 -3.05
CA ALA A 55 5.71 7.60 -4.42
C ALA A 55 6.54 8.65 -5.18
N ASN A 56 7.10 9.64 -4.50
CA ASN A 56 7.99 10.64 -5.10
C ASN A 56 9.39 10.09 -5.41
N SER A 57 9.86 9.09 -4.66
CA SER A 57 11.21 8.53 -4.79
C SER A 57 11.27 7.22 -5.59
N ALA A 58 10.12 6.67 -5.98
CA ALA A 58 10.02 5.38 -6.66
C ALA A 58 8.89 5.37 -7.69
N HIS A 59 8.92 4.39 -8.59
CA HIS A 59 7.82 4.13 -9.52
C HIS A 59 6.72 3.35 -8.79
N MET A 60 5.73 4.08 -8.27
CA MET A 60 4.62 3.52 -7.52
C MET A 60 3.35 3.38 -8.37
N TYR A 61 2.68 2.24 -8.22
CA TYR A 61 1.49 1.85 -8.96
C TYR A 61 0.38 1.40 -8.02
N VAL A 62 -0.85 1.50 -8.50
CA VAL A 62 -2.04 0.92 -7.86
C VAL A 62 -2.76 0.00 -8.83
N ALA A 63 -3.33 -1.08 -8.29
CA ALA A 63 -4.22 -1.97 -9.00
C ALA A 63 -5.67 -1.64 -8.63
N VAL A 64 -6.50 -1.40 -9.65
CA VAL A 64 -7.89 -0.94 -9.50
C VAL A 64 -8.83 -2.00 -10.06
N SER A 65 -9.82 -2.41 -9.28
CA SER A 65 -10.94 -3.27 -9.69
C SER A 65 -12.23 -2.48 -9.55
N GLY A 66 -12.91 -2.22 -10.68
CA GLY A 66 -14.03 -1.28 -10.68
C GLY A 66 -13.57 0.12 -10.27
N ASP A 67 -14.11 0.62 -9.15
CA ASP A 67 -13.75 1.90 -8.54
C ASP A 67 -12.86 1.76 -7.28
N GLU A 68 -12.49 0.53 -6.92
CA GLU A 68 -11.72 0.22 -5.70
C GLU A 68 -10.25 -0.04 -5.99
N ILE A 69 -9.37 0.58 -5.21
CA ILE A 69 -7.96 0.22 -5.19
C ILE A 69 -7.81 -1.06 -4.35
N VAL A 70 -7.30 -2.12 -4.97
CA VAL A 70 -7.19 -3.46 -4.35
C VAL A 70 -5.74 -3.88 -4.11
N GLY A 71 -4.77 -3.06 -4.52
CA GLY A 71 -3.36 -3.31 -4.28
C GLY A 71 -2.45 -2.18 -4.71
N THR A 72 -1.21 -2.23 -4.26
CA THR A 72 -0.15 -1.29 -4.65
C THR A 72 1.17 -2.03 -4.83
N GLY A 73 2.07 -1.45 -5.61
CA GLY A 73 3.45 -1.91 -5.75
C GLY A 73 4.37 -0.75 -6.09
N SER A 74 5.59 -0.78 -5.58
CA SER A 74 6.60 0.25 -5.82
C SER A 74 7.90 -0.36 -6.29
N ILE A 75 8.49 0.21 -7.33
CA ILE A 75 9.78 -0.16 -7.88
C ILE A 75 10.75 0.98 -7.59
N ALA A 76 11.67 0.75 -6.65
CA ALA A 76 12.67 1.72 -6.22
C ALA A 76 14.08 1.21 -6.56
N PRO A 77 15.06 2.10 -6.80
CA PRO A 77 16.45 1.71 -7.00
C PRO A 77 17.11 1.10 -5.75
N TYR A 78 16.52 1.30 -4.57
CA TYR A 78 16.95 0.76 -3.28
C TYR A 78 15.76 0.62 -2.32
N TRP A 79 15.88 -0.34 -1.39
CA TRP A 79 14.96 -0.61 -0.27
C TRP A 79 15.16 0.32 0.93
#